data_AF-A0A7W3NEW0-F1
#
_entry.id   AF-A0A7W3NEW0-F1
#
_cell.length_a   1.000
_cell.length_b   1.000
_cell.length_c   1.000
_cell.angle_alpha   90.00
_cell.angle_beta   90.00
_cell.angle_gamma   90.00
#
_symmetry.space_group_name_H-M   'P 1'
#
loop_
_entity.id
_entity.type
_entity.pdbx_description
1 polymer ?
#
loop_
_entity_poly.entity_id
_entity_poly.type
_entity_poly.pdbx_seq_one_letter_code
_entity_poly.pdbx_strand_id
1 'polypeptide(L)'
;MEKDENHKNQGFSYEKATDLLVINIFPSRKGFGQFVFPKEVLLKQKILKTATTKGKMAIRLYPIWDKPTSKQAIETQKWQLEYFAKMNNTNNLPYQELLELYSKN
;
A
#
# COMPACT_ATOMS: atom_id res chain seq x y z
N MET A 1 -3.49 11.28 -3.02
CA MET A 1 -3.19 12.68 -3.42
C MET A 1 -4.15 13.61 -2.70
N GLU A 2 -3.78 14.87 -2.54
CA GLU A 2 -4.64 15.94 -2.02
C GLU A 2 -4.47 17.22 -2.85
N LYS A 3 -5.31 18.23 -2.60
CA LYS A 3 -5.11 19.58 -3.14
C LYS A 3 -4.32 20.43 -2.14
N ASP A 4 -3.39 21.25 -2.65
CA ASP A 4 -2.75 22.30 -1.86
C ASP A 4 -3.67 23.52 -1.69
N GLU A 5 -3.18 24.54 -0.97
CA GLU A 5 -3.87 25.82 -0.76
C GLU A 5 -4.20 26.57 -2.06
N ASN A 6 -3.46 26.29 -3.14
CA ASN A 6 -3.65 26.86 -4.47
C ASN A 6 -4.52 25.96 -5.37
N HIS A 7 -5.22 24.97 -4.80
CA HIS A 7 -6.07 24.01 -5.50
C HIS A 7 -5.35 23.10 -6.51
N LYS A 8 -4.02 22.99 -6.43
CA LYS A 8 -3.20 22.12 -7.28
C LYS A 8 -3.02 20.74 -6.64
N ASN A 9 -2.96 19.72 -7.48
CA ASN A 9 -2.76 18.35 -7.05
C ASN A 9 -1.34 18.11 -6.53
N GLN A 10 -1.22 17.50 -5.36
CA GLN A 10 0.05 17.10 -4.76
C GLN A 10 0.01 15.69 -4.14
N GLY A 11 1.19 15.15 -3.83
CA GLY A 11 1.31 13.96 -2.98
C GLY A 11 0.67 14.21 -1.62
N PHE A 12 0.15 13.17 -0.99
CA PHE A 12 -0.50 13.31 0.32
C PHE A 12 0.55 13.60 1.40
N SER A 13 0.36 14.62 2.23
CA SER A 13 1.30 14.97 3.30
C SER A 13 1.47 13.84 4.31
N TYR A 14 2.72 13.64 4.75
CA TYR A 14 3.06 12.72 5.83
C TYR A 14 2.36 13.16 7.13
N GLU A 15 2.42 14.42 7.49
CA GLU A 15 1.89 15.02 8.71
C GLU A 15 0.37 14.81 8.82
N LYS A 16 -0.33 14.78 7.69
CA LYS A 16 -1.78 14.50 7.60
C LYS A 16 -2.13 13.02 7.42
N ALA A 17 -1.16 12.16 7.11
CA ALA A 17 -1.41 10.74 6.89
C ALA A 17 -1.78 10.04 8.21
N THR A 18 -2.78 9.16 8.12
CA THR A 18 -3.10 8.17 9.15
C THR A 18 -1.95 7.18 9.32
N ASP A 19 -1.90 6.49 10.47
CA ASP A 19 -0.82 5.55 10.78
C ASP A 19 -0.79 4.35 9.81
N LEU A 20 -1.96 3.93 9.33
CA LEU A 20 -2.11 2.86 8.35
C LEU A 20 -2.87 3.33 7.11
N LEU A 21 -2.44 2.86 5.95
CA LEU A 21 -3.19 2.88 4.69
C LEU A 21 -3.60 1.45 4.32
N VAL A 22 -4.90 1.19 4.38
CA VAL A 22 -5.49 -0.12 4.09
C VAL A 22 -6.14 -0.11 2.70
N ILE A 23 -5.80 -1.07 1.85
CA ILE A 23 -6.32 -1.18 0.48
C ILE A 23 -6.78 -2.60 0.21
N ASN A 24 -8.08 -2.77 -0.06
CA ASN A 24 -8.66 -4.05 -0.45
C ASN A 24 -8.60 -4.23 -1.97
N ILE A 25 -8.17 -5.40 -2.42
CA ILE A 25 -8.09 -5.78 -3.83
C ILE A 25 -9.02 -6.96 -4.08
N PHE A 26 -9.97 -6.81 -4.99
CA PHE A 26 -10.94 -7.84 -5.37
C PHE A 26 -10.75 -8.26 -6.85
N PRO A 27 -9.86 -9.23 -7.15
CA PRO A 27 -9.81 -9.81 -8.49
C PRO A 27 -11.07 -10.63 -8.74
N SER A 28 -11.62 -10.53 -9.96
CA SER A 28 -12.89 -11.16 -10.34
C SER A 28 -12.99 -12.67 -10.12
N ARG A 29 -11.86 -13.40 -10.03
CA ARG A 29 -11.84 -14.88 -9.94
C ARG A 29 -10.73 -15.48 -9.05
N LYS A 30 -9.98 -14.68 -8.27
CA LYS A 30 -8.75 -15.14 -7.58
C LYS A 30 -8.73 -14.93 -6.05
N GLY A 31 -9.91 -14.85 -5.43
CA GLY A 31 -10.03 -14.48 -4.02
C GLY A 31 -10.04 -12.97 -3.85
N PHE A 32 -9.74 -12.48 -2.65
CA PHE A 32 -9.45 -11.07 -2.39
C PHE A 32 -8.20 -10.95 -1.54
N GLY A 33 -7.69 -9.74 -1.37
CA GLY A 33 -6.50 -9.51 -0.56
C GLY A 33 -6.48 -8.10 -0.05
N GLN A 34 -5.64 -7.87 0.96
CA GLN A 34 -5.54 -6.59 1.62
C GLN A 34 -4.08 -6.20 1.75
N PHE A 35 -3.77 -4.98 1.30
CA PHE A 35 -2.53 -4.31 1.69
C PHE A 35 -2.79 -3.47 2.93
N VAL A 36 -1.85 -3.50 3.88
CA VAL A 36 -1.87 -2.71 5.10
C VAL A 36 -0.50 -2.05 5.23
N PHE A 37 -0.37 -0.81 4.77
CA PHE A 37 0.90 -0.10 4.78
C PHE A 37 1.01 0.82 5.99
N PRO A 38 2.00 0.63 6.86
CA PRO A 38 2.38 1.64 7.84
C PRO A 38 2.85 2.91 7.16
N LYS A 39 2.49 4.05 7.74
CA LYS A 39 2.87 5.39 7.27
C LYS A 39 4.38 5.54 7.08
N GLU A 40 5.18 4.95 7.97
CA GLU A 40 6.66 4.95 7.87
C GLU A 40 7.18 4.24 6.63
N VAL A 41 6.50 3.17 6.19
CA VAL A 41 6.85 2.46 4.97
C VAL A 41 6.52 3.33 3.75
N LEU A 42 5.38 4.03 3.77
CA LEU A 42 5.01 4.97 2.71
C LEU A 42 5.99 6.15 2.64
N LEU A 43 6.48 6.63 3.77
CA LEU A 43 7.54 7.65 3.84
C LEU A 43 8.85 7.12 3.24
N LYS A 44 9.32 5.94 3.68
CA LYS A 44 10.54 5.29 3.19
C LYS A 44 10.50 5.08 1.66
N GLN A 45 9.34 4.75 1.12
CA GLN A 45 9.12 4.56 -0.32
C GLN A 45 8.86 5.87 -1.10
N LYS A 46 9.01 7.03 -0.43
CA LYS A 46 8.82 8.39 -0.97
C LYS A 46 7.43 8.60 -1.57
N ILE A 47 6.42 7.92 -1.02
CA ILE A 47 5.02 8.01 -1.45
C ILE A 47 4.36 9.24 -0.82
N LEU A 48 4.61 9.47 0.48
CA LEU A 48 4.10 10.64 1.18
C LEU A 48 4.95 11.88 0.88
N LYS A 49 4.29 13.03 0.85
CA LYS A 49 4.94 14.34 0.75
C LYS A 49 5.49 14.73 2.11
N THR A 50 6.71 15.26 2.13
CA THR A 50 7.31 15.93 3.29
C THR A 50 7.75 17.35 2.90
N ALA A 51 8.48 18.03 3.78
CA ALA A 51 9.16 19.28 3.43
C ALA A 51 10.20 19.11 2.29
N THR A 52 10.84 17.94 2.21
CA THR A 52 11.95 17.66 1.26
C THR A 52 11.57 16.70 0.13
N THR A 53 10.43 16.00 0.25
CA THR A 53 9.96 15.02 -0.74
C THR A 53 8.60 15.43 -1.30
N LYS A 54 8.46 15.51 -2.62
CA LYS A 54 7.19 15.87 -3.29
C LYS A 54 6.08 14.83 -3.06
N GLY A 55 6.45 13.59 -2.76
CA GLY A 55 5.55 12.45 -2.69
C GLY A 55 5.07 12.00 -4.07
N LYS A 56 4.34 10.87 -4.09
CA LYS A 56 3.68 10.34 -5.27
C LYS A 56 2.19 10.65 -5.21
N MET A 57 1.61 11.00 -6.35
CA MET A 57 0.16 11.23 -6.45
C MET A 57 -0.61 9.92 -6.63
N ALA A 58 0.03 8.93 -7.26
CA ALA A 58 -0.50 7.58 -7.48
C ALA A 58 0.63 6.55 -7.35
N ILE A 59 0.26 5.33 -6.98
CA ILE A 59 1.15 4.16 -6.95
C ILE A 59 0.46 2.99 -7.64
N ARG A 60 1.26 2.08 -8.20
CA ARG A 60 0.78 0.76 -8.64
C ARG A 60 0.96 -0.22 -7.50
N LEU A 61 -0.02 -1.07 -7.27
CA LEU A 61 0.03 -2.17 -6.32
C LEU A 61 0.10 -3.47 -7.08
N TYR A 62 0.96 -4.38 -6.64
CA TYR A 62 1.18 -5.68 -7.25
C TYR A 62 0.86 -6.77 -6.22
N PRO A 63 -0.41 -7.23 -6.12
CA PRO A 63 -0.76 -8.39 -5.30
C PRO A 63 0.04 -9.64 -5.68
N ILE A 64 0.01 -10.66 -4.82
CA ILE A 64 0.80 -11.89 -5.01
C ILE A 64 0.47 -12.65 -6.30
N TRP A 65 -0.73 -12.44 -6.87
CA TRP A 65 -1.16 -13.06 -8.12
C TRP A 65 -0.73 -12.32 -9.39
N ASP A 66 -0.18 -11.11 -9.25
CA ASP A 66 0.41 -10.38 -10.36
C ASP A 66 1.83 -10.88 -10.64
N LYS A 67 2.22 -10.87 -11.91
CA LYS A 67 3.55 -11.32 -12.37
C LYS A 67 4.22 -10.18 -13.17
N PRO A 68 4.75 -9.15 -12.49
CA PRO A 68 5.45 -8.06 -13.17
C PRO A 68 6.72 -8.59 -13.86
N THR A 69 7.08 -7.97 -14.99
CA THR A 69 8.23 -8.38 -15.81
C THR A 69 9.38 -7.38 -15.76
N SER A 70 9.11 -6.10 -15.44
CA SER A 70 10.17 -5.09 -15.35
C SER A 70 10.87 -5.14 -13.99
N LYS A 71 12.19 -4.90 -13.98
CA LYS A 71 12.98 -4.89 -12.74
C LYS A 71 12.37 -3.98 -11.65
N GLN A 72 11.95 -2.78 -12.03
CA GLN A 72 11.33 -1.83 -11.10
C GLN A 72 10.02 -2.36 -10.51
N ALA A 73 9.17 -3.00 -11.32
CA ALA A 73 7.90 -3.54 -10.85
C ALA A 73 8.08 -4.78 -9.98
N ILE A 74 9.09 -5.62 -10.26
CA ILE A 74 9.46 -6.77 -9.43
C ILE A 74 9.94 -6.30 -8.05
N GLU A 75 10.86 -5.33 -7.99
CA GLU A 75 11.31 -4.77 -6.71
C GLU A 75 10.17 -4.07 -5.96
N THR A 76 9.26 -3.42 -6.69
CA THR A 76 8.06 -2.80 -6.10
C THR A 76 7.14 -3.85 -5.49
N GLN A 77 6.87 -4.94 -6.21
CA GLN A 77 6.07 -6.05 -5.69
C GLN A 77 6.70 -6.65 -4.44
N LYS A 78 8.02 -6.88 -4.46
CA LYS A 78 8.74 -7.52 -3.35
C LYS A 78 8.47 -6.84 -2.01
N TRP A 79 8.68 -5.52 -1.91
CA TRP A 79 8.42 -4.81 -0.65
C TRP A 79 6.92 -4.69 -0.36
N GLN A 80 6.06 -4.62 -1.38
CA GLN A 80 4.61 -4.55 -1.16
C GLN A 80 4.06 -5.83 -0.55
N LEU A 81 4.59 -7.00 -0.94
CA LEU A 81 4.13 -8.29 -0.44
C LEU A 81 4.46 -8.53 1.04
N GLU A 82 5.44 -7.81 1.61
CA GLU A 82 5.68 -7.80 3.07
C GLU A 82 4.50 -7.22 3.86
N TYR A 83 3.60 -6.50 3.19
CA TYR A 83 2.44 -5.81 3.75
C TYR A 83 1.11 -6.31 3.16
N PHE A 84 1.09 -7.53 2.60
CA PHE A 84 -0.06 -8.09 1.90
C PHE A 84 -0.57 -9.36 2.57
N ALA A 85 -1.86 -9.39 2.91
CA ALA A 85 -2.56 -10.61 3.33
C ALA A 85 -3.45 -11.13 2.19
N LYS A 86 -3.26 -12.40 1.82
CA LYS A 86 -4.09 -13.09 0.84
C LYS A 86 -5.29 -13.72 1.56
N MET A 87 -6.49 -13.39 1.12
CA MET A 87 -7.72 -13.91 1.69
C MET A 87 -8.21 -15.09 0.85
N ASN A 88 -8.52 -16.20 1.52
CA ASN A 88 -9.07 -17.36 0.85
C ASN A 88 -10.60 -17.25 0.80
N ASN A 89 -11.21 -17.83 -0.24
CA ASN A 89 -12.66 -17.85 -0.41
C ASN A 89 -13.38 -18.87 0.48
N THR A 90 -12.62 -19.74 1.14
CA THR A 90 -13.14 -20.54 2.25
C THR A 90 -13.22 -19.60 3.46
N ASN A 91 -14.23 -19.73 4.32
CA ASN A 91 -14.50 -18.85 5.48
C ASN A 91 -13.37 -18.74 6.54
N ASN A 92 -12.12 -19.04 6.18
CA ASN A 92 -10.93 -18.94 6.99
C ASN A 92 -10.16 -17.67 6.63
N LEU A 93 -10.35 -16.63 7.43
CA LEU A 93 -9.55 -15.40 7.35
C LEU A 93 -8.13 -15.68 7.89
N PRO A 94 -7.07 -15.13 7.27
CA PRO A 94 -5.70 -15.25 7.75
C PRO A 94 -5.48 -14.33 8.97
N TYR A 95 -6.15 -14.65 10.09
CA TYR A 95 -6.24 -13.78 11.25
C TYR A 95 -4.86 -13.40 11.83
N GLN A 96 -3.93 -14.35 11.89
CA GLN A 96 -2.58 -14.10 12.41
C GLN A 96 -1.78 -13.14 11.51
N GLU A 97 -1.79 -13.36 10.18
CA GLU A 97 -1.14 -12.43 9.25
C GLU A 97 -1.72 -11.03 9.35
N LEU A 98 -3.05 -10.91 9.45
CA LEU A 98 -3.70 -9.62 9.62
C LEU A 98 -3.31 -8.96 10.95
N LEU A 99 -3.36 -9.69 12.06
CA LEU A 99 -2.94 -9.13 13.36
C LEU A 99 -1.50 -8.61 13.29
N GLU A 100 -0.58 -9.34 12.68
CA GLU A 100 0.79 -8.90 12.50
C GLU A 100 0.86 -7.60 11.67
N LEU A 101 0.11 -7.52 10.56
CA LEU A 101 0.09 -6.33 9.71
C LEU A 101 -0.48 -5.09 10.41
N TYR A 102 -1.52 -5.26 11.23
CA TYR A 102 -2.14 -4.14 11.98
C TYR A 102 -1.39 -3.79 13.27
N SER A 103 -0.49 -4.65 13.75
CA SER A 103 0.31 -4.40 14.95
C SER A 103 1.69 -3.82 14.64
N LYS A 104 2.12 -3.84 13.37
CA LYS A 104 3.33 -3.17 12.89
C LYS A 104 3.11 -1.66 12.80
N ASN A 105 3.25 -0.96 13.93
CA ASN A 105 3.29 0.50 14.01
C ASN A 105 4.72 0.99 14.18
#